data_AF-M1D8P4-F1
#
_entry.id   AF-M1D8P4-F1
#
_cell.length_a   1.000
_cell.length_b   1.000
_cell.length_c   1.000
_cell.angle_alpha   90.00
_cell.angle_beta   90.00
_cell.angle_gamma   90.00
#
_symmetry.space_group_name_H-M   'P 1'
#
loop_
_entity.id
_entity.type
_entity.pdbx_description
1 polymer ?
#
loop_
_entity_poly.entity_id
_entity_poly.type
_entity_poly.pdbx_seq_one_letter_code
_entity_poly.pdbx_strand_id
1 'polypeptide(L)'
;MNFTSPEITQSSNQEKRAGKRHLDEQPTLTSRPKRIKNSIGNSLAKSVDRWTAIAEEQIRLQHEPKNTSAEKLMPLILELDLDDEWTMQTVDLLVDKRNAEFFAAMPPELRKKWVMRKLGLY
;
A
#
# COMPACT_ATOMS: atom_id res chain seq x y z
N MET A 1 -58.43 -40.98 28.08
CA MET A 1 -57.81 -39.95 28.95
C MET A 1 -56.30 -40.16 28.94
N ASN A 2 -55.54 -39.09 29.15
CA ASN A 2 -54.14 -39.00 29.57
C ASN A 2 -53.04 -39.78 28.82
N PHE A 3 -52.06 -38.99 28.39
CA PHE A 3 -50.71 -39.31 27.92
C PHE A 3 -49.94 -40.32 28.79
N THR A 4 -49.00 -41.05 28.18
CA THR A 4 -47.54 -40.79 28.33
C THR A 4 -46.75 -41.59 27.27
N SER A 5 -45.64 -41.01 26.80
CA SER A 5 -44.64 -41.59 25.89
C SER A 5 -43.24 -41.13 26.37
N PRO A 6 -42.10 -41.62 25.83
CA PRO A 6 -41.90 -42.73 24.89
C PRO A 6 -41.16 -43.88 25.62
N GLU A 7 -40.12 -44.63 25.19
CA GLU A 7 -39.29 -44.63 23.96
C GLU A 7 -38.68 -46.04 23.70
N ILE A 8 -37.79 -46.10 22.71
CA ILE A 8 -37.20 -47.24 22.00
C ILE A 8 -35.95 -47.79 22.71
N THR A 9 -35.74 -49.11 22.65
CA THR A 9 -34.41 -49.72 22.40
C THR A 9 -34.62 -51.11 21.78
N GLN A 10 -34.00 -51.38 20.62
CA GLN A 10 -33.99 -52.69 19.97
C GLN A 10 -32.63 -52.98 19.33
N SER A 11 -32.30 -54.28 19.23
CA SER A 11 -31.05 -54.87 18.73
C SER A 11 -29.81 -54.65 19.63
N SER A 12 -29.08 -55.65 20.15
CA SER A 12 -28.61 -56.94 19.60
C SER A 12 -27.51 -56.73 18.54
N ASN A 13 -26.29 -57.30 18.65
CA ASN A 13 -25.70 -58.16 19.70
C ASN A 13 -24.15 -58.17 19.63
N GLN A 14 -23.51 -59.06 20.40
CA GLN A 14 -22.07 -59.43 20.38
C GLN A 14 -21.05 -58.42 20.97
N GLU A 15 -19.95 -58.85 21.62
CA GLU A 15 -19.67 -60.13 22.29
C GLU A 15 -18.66 -59.93 23.45
N LYS A 16 -18.60 -60.88 24.39
CA LYS A 16 -17.73 -60.85 25.58
C LYS A 16 -16.26 -61.11 25.22
N ARG A 17 -15.34 -60.28 25.74
CA ARG A 17 -14.00 -60.74 26.20
C ARG A 17 -13.42 -59.81 27.27
N ALA A 18 -12.63 -60.40 28.16
CA ALA A 18 -12.20 -59.80 29.42
C ALA A 18 -10.85 -59.07 29.32
N GLY A 19 -10.52 -58.28 30.35
CA GLY A 19 -9.11 -57.98 30.68
C GLY A 19 -8.81 -56.52 31.00
N LYS A 20 -8.94 -56.12 32.27
CA LYS A 20 -8.21 -54.94 32.77
C LYS A 20 -6.73 -55.29 32.93
N ARG A 21 -5.84 -54.58 32.22
CA ARG A 21 -4.47 -54.29 32.65
C ARG A 21 -3.87 -53.17 31.79
N HIS A 22 -3.59 -52.02 32.39
CA HIS A 22 -2.72 -51.01 31.80
C HIS A 22 -1.27 -51.51 31.85
N LEU A 23 -0.51 -51.21 30.80
CA LEU A 23 0.95 -51.20 30.79
C LEU A 23 1.34 -50.20 29.71
N ASP A 24 1.91 -49.07 30.12
CA ASP A 24 2.09 -47.92 29.22
C ASP A 24 3.36 -48.10 28.37
N GLU A 25 3.19 -48.52 27.11
CA GLU A 25 4.29 -48.48 26.14
C GLU A 25 4.62 -47.03 25.79
N GLN A 26 5.77 -46.57 26.29
CA GLN A 26 6.26 -45.19 26.18
C GLN A 26 6.50 -44.83 24.69
N PRO A 27 5.79 -43.83 24.12
CA PRO A 27 5.98 -43.47 22.72
C PRO A 27 7.33 -42.77 22.51
N THR A 28 8.27 -43.48 21.88
CA THR A 28 9.65 -43.02 21.64
C THR A 28 9.69 -41.74 20.79
N LEU A 29 9.93 -40.60 21.44
CA LEU A 29 9.97 -39.27 20.80
C LEU A 29 11.26 -39.04 19.97
N THR A 30 11.43 -39.77 18.86
CA THR A 30 12.53 -39.57 17.89
C THR A 30 12.12 -38.74 16.67
N SER A 31 11.24 -37.74 16.88
CA SER A 31 10.91 -36.73 15.87
C SER A 31 12.14 -35.85 15.55
N ARG A 32 12.93 -36.26 14.56
CA ARG A 32 13.98 -35.39 13.99
C ARG A 32 13.32 -34.20 13.28
N PRO A 33 13.62 -32.94 13.65
CA PRO A 33 13.10 -31.79 12.95
C PRO A 33 13.51 -31.79 11.47
N LYS A 34 12.54 -31.88 10.55
CA LYS A 34 12.80 -31.62 9.13
C LYS A 34 13.30 -30.16 9.00
N ARG A 35 14.55 -29.95 8.62
CA ARG A 35 15.12 -28.62 8.37
C ARG A 35 14.40 -27.96 7.18
N ILE A 36 13.42 -27.11 7.46
CA ILE A 36 12.74 -26.25 6.48
C ILE A 36 13.68 -25.09 6.07
N LYS A 37 14.84 -25.41 5.51
CA LYS A 37 15.90 -24.41 5.21
C LYS A 37 15.60 -23.58 3.94
N ASN A 38 14.75 -24.08 3.04
CA ASN A 38 14.70 -23.57 1.65
C ASN A 38 13.43 -22.78 1.29
N SER A 39 12.25 -23.06 1.89
CA SER A 39 11.02 -22.33 1.52
C SER A 39 10.95 -20.92 2.10
N ILE A 40 11.47 -20.71 3.32
CA ILE A 40 11.47 -19.40 3.98
C ILE A 40 12.33 -18.40 3.21
N GLY A 41 13.52 -18.80 2.74
CA GLY A 41 14.38 -17.95 1.91
C GLY A 41 13.70 -17.56 0.59
N ASN A 42 13.13 -18.53 -0.13
CA ASN A 42 12.42 -18.27 -1.39
C ASN A 42 11.14 -17.45 -1.22
N SER A 43 10.50 -17.51 -0.03
CA SER A 43 9.35 -16.67 0.32
C SER A 43 9.78 -15.24 0.65
N LEU A 44 10.84 -15.08 1.46
CA LEU A 44 11.38 -13.78 1.85
C LEU A 44 11.93 -13.01 0.65
N ALA A 45 12.67 -13.67 -0.25
CA ALA A 45 13.15 -13.05 -1.49
C ALA A 45 11.97 -12.48 -2.30
N LYS A 46 10.96 -13.31 -2.62
CA LYS A 46 9.76 -12.89 -3.35
C LYS A 46 8.93 -11.81 -2.63
N SER A 47 9.05 -11.69 -1.31
CA SER A 47 8.45 -10.61 -0.52
C SER A 47 9.25 -9.32 -0.72
N VAL A 48 10.58 -9.37 -0.57
CA VAL A 48 11.48 -8.24 -0.81
C VAL A 48 11.35 -7.73 -2.25
N ASP A 49 11.40 -8.61 -3.25
CA ASP A 49 11.24 -8.26 -4.67
C ASP A 49 9.93 -7.48 -4.93
N ARG A 50 8.84 -7.88 -4.27
CA ARG A 50 7.54 -7.20 -4.34
C ARG A 50 7.57 -5.84 -3.65
N TRP A 51 8.20 -5.72 -2.48
CA TRP A 51 8.35 -4.44 -1.78
C TRP A 51 9.24 -3.47 -2.56
N THR A 52 10.31 -3.97 -3.19
CA THR A 52 11.16 -3.19 -4.11
C THR A 52 10.35 -2.68 -5.29
N ALA A 53 9.62 -3.54 -6.00
CA ALA A 53 8.78 -3.12 -7.12
C ALA A 53 7.68 -2.12 -6.73
N ILE A 54 7.08 -2.26 -5.54
CA ILE A 54 6.11 -1.30 -5.00
C ILE A 54 6.78 0.03 -4.65
N ALA A 55 8.00 0.01 -4.11
CA ALA A 55 8.77 1.22 -3.80
C ALA A 55 9.25 1.93 -5.08
N GLU A 56 9.74 1.19 -6.07
CA GLU A 56 10.11 1.70 -7.40
C GLU A 56 8.91 2.31 -8.11
N GLU A 57 7.73 1.68 -8.06
CA GLU A 57 6.49 2.23 -8.62
C GLU A 57 5.99 3.46 -7.82
N GLN A 58 6.10 3.46 -6.49
CA GLN A 58 5.83 4.66 -5.67
C GLN A 58 6.77 5.82 -6.00
N ILE A 59 8.06 5.55 -6.21
CA ILE A 59 9.04 6.55 -6.66
C ILE A 59 8.68 7.01 -8.07
N ARG A 60 8.34 6.09 -8.99
CA ARG A 60 7.90 6.41 -10.35
C ARG A 60 6.67 7.31 -10.34
N LEU A 61 5.65 7.05 -9.52
CA LEU A 61 4.43 7.85 -9.39
C LEU A 61 4.65 9.19 -8.65
N GLN A 62 5.74 9.35 -7.90
CA GLN A 62 6.12 10.64 -7.28
C GLN A 62 6.99 11.50 -8.22
N HIS A 63 7.86 10.86 -9.01
CA HIS A 63 8.73 11.50 -10.00
C HIS A 63 8.05 11.69 -11.37
N GLU A 64 7.00 10.94 -11.68
CA GLU A 64 6.03 11.27 -12.72
C GLU A 64 5.57 12.73 -12.48
N PRO A 65 5.47 13.55 -13.53
CA PRO A 65 5.06 14.95 -13.38
C PRO A 65 3.59 15.00 -12.96
N LYS A 66 3.33 14.93 -11.66
CA LYS A 66 2.06 15.36 -11.04
C LYS A 66 1.67 16.66 -11.70
N ASN A 67 0.52 16.63 -12.36
CA ASN A 67 0.31 17.42 -13.57
C ASN A 67 -0.05 18.89 -13.29
N THR A 68 0.86 19.64 -12.67
CA THR A 68 0.97 21.11 -12.63
C THR A 68 1.81 21.60 -13.82
N SER A 69 1.49 21.13 -15.02
CA SER A 69 2.13 21.64 -16.25
C SER A 69 1.84 23.13 -16.42
N ALA A 70 2.77 23.87 -17.03
CA ALA A 70 2.60 25.30 -17.28
C ALA A 70 1.30 25.62 -18.05
N GLU A 71 0.88 24.73 -18.94
CA GLU A 71 -0.42 24.76 -19.64
C GLU A 71 -1.62 24.88 -18.68
N LYS A 72 -1.65 24.16 -17.55
CA LYS A 72 -2.72 24.29 -16.55
C LYS A 72 -2.56 25.48 -15.63
N LEU A 73 -1.34 26.00 -15.49
CA LEU A 73 -1.10 27.25 -14.77
C LEU A 73 -1.36 28.47 -15.66
N MET A 74 -1.47 28.30 -16.99
CA MET A 74 -1.63 29.39 -17.95
C MET A 74 -2.78 30.36 -17.62
N PRO A 75 -3.98 29.93 -17.17
CA PRO A 75 -5.00 30.86 -16.71
C PRO A 75 -4.53 31.75 -15.54
N LEU A 76 -3.80 31.16 -14.59
CA LEU A 76 -3.25 31.85 -13.42
C LEU A 76 -2.01 32.71 -13.74
N ILE A 77 -1.38 32.49 -14.90
CA ILE A 77 -0.30 33.33 -15.46
C ILE A 77 -0.91 34.53 -16.21
N LEU A 78 -1.95 34.30 -17.00
CA LEU A 78 -2.70 35.36 -17.70
C LEU A 78 -3.44 36.28 -16.71
N GLU A 79 -3.93 35.74 -15.59
CA GLU A 79 -4.41 36.52 -14.43
C GLU A 79 -3.40 37.56 -13.89
N LEU A 80 -2.09 37.41 -14.20
CA LEU A 80 -1.07 38.33 -13.72
C LEU A 80 -0.97 39.62 -14.54
N ASP A 81 -1.54 39.69 -15.74
CA ASP A 81 -1.46 40.86 -16.64
C ASP A 81 0.00 41.30 -16.88
N LEU A 82 0.74 40.46 -17.62
CA LEU A 82 2.18 40.60 -17.89
C LEU A 82 2.41 40.67 -19.41
N ASP A 83 3.39 41.47 -19.85
CA ASP A 83 3.82 41.50 -21.24
C ASP A 83 4.29 40.12 -21.71
N ASP A 84 4.23 39.84 -23.02
CA ASP A 84 4.55 38.52 -23.61
C ASP A 84 5.92 37.98 -23.17
N GLU A 85 6.94 38.83 -23.10
CA GLU A 85 8.29 38.53 -22.61
C GLU A 85 8.28 38.03 -21.16
N TRP A 86 7.58 38.74 -20.26
CA TRP A 86 7.46 38.35 -18.86
C TRP A 86 6.56 37.13 -18.67
N THR A 87 5.56 36.94 -19.54
CA THR A 87 4.74 35.73 -19.58
C THR A 87 5.58 34.51 -19.95
N MET A 88 6.45 34.60 -20.96
CA MET A 88 7.39 33.53 -21.33
C MET A 88 8.37 33.21 -20.20
N GLN A 89 9.01 34.21 -19.60
CA GLN A 89 9.92 33.99 -18.46
C GLN A 89 9.18 33.42 -17.22
N THR A 90 7.89 33.72 -17.05
CA THR A 90 7.05 33.11 -16.01
C THR A 90 6.74 31.65 -16.31
N VAL A 91 6.51 31.28 -17.57
CA VAL A 91 6.36 29.88 -17.99
C VAL A 91 7.64 29.09 -17.71
N ASP A 92 8.81 29.62 -18.08
CA ASP A 92 10.11 28.98 -17.81
C ASP A 92 10.40 28.81 -16.30
N LEU A 93 10.09 29.85 -15.50
CA LEU A 93 10.20 29.80 -14.03
C LEU A 93 9.35 28.66 -13.42
N LEU A 94 8.21 28.34 -14.04
CA LEU A 94 7.26 27.32 -13.59
C LEU A 94 7.53 25.92 -14.19
N VAL A 95 8.64 25.73 -14.91
CA VAL A 95 9.13 24.39 -15.30
C VAL A 95 9.68 23.61 -14.08
N ASP A 96 10.20 24.28 -13.05
CA ASP A 96 10.50 23.62 -11.77
C ASP A 96 9.19 23.28 -11.04
N LYS A 97 8.93 21.98 -10.86
CA LYS A 97 7.74 21.43 -10.20
C LYS A 97 7.42 22.08 -8.84
N ARG A 98 8.43 22.50 -8.07
CA ARG A 98 8.24 23.15 -6.76
C ARG A 98 7.84 24.62 -6.92
N ASN A 99 8.38 25.31 -7.92
CA ASN A 99 7.91 26.65 -8.29
C ASN A 99 6.44 26.57 -8.76
N ALA A 100 6.11 25.58 -9.60
CA ALA A 100 4.74 25.32 -10.07
C ALA A 100 3.75 25.02 -8.93
N GLU A 101 4.09 24.08 -8.04
CA GLU A 101 3.27 23.73 -6.87
C GLU A 101 3.12 24.93 -5.90
N PHE A 102 4.19 25.69 -5.65
CA PHE A 102 4.16 26.87 -4.77
C PHE A 102 3.35 28.03 -5.35
N PHE A 103 3.46 28.28 -6.66
CA PHE A 103 2.68 29.30 -7.37
C PHE A 103 1.19 28.98 -7.40
N ALA A 104 0.83 27.71 -7.68
CA ALA A 104 -0.56 27.25 -7.67
C ALA A 104 -1.21 27.37 -6.28
N ALA A 105 -0.45 27.11 -5.21
CA ALA A 105 -0.91 27.25 -3.83
C ALA A 105 -0.96 28.71 -3.32
N MET A 106 -0.53 29.70 -4.12
CA MET A 106 -0.37 31.08 -3.68
C MET A 106 -1.66 31.92 -3.87
N PRO A 107 -2.01 32.78 -2.89
CA PRO A 107 -3.02 33.83 -3.07
C PRO A 107 -2.72 34.72 -4.28
N PRO A 108 -3.72 35.06 -5.13
CA PRO A 108 -3.50 35.81 -6.38
C PRO A 108 -2.71 37.12 -6.19
N GLU A 109 -2.95 37.83 -5.10
CA GLU A 109 -2.40 39.14 -4.75
C GLU A 109 -0.88 39.12 -4.51
N LEU A 110 -0.32 37.92 -4.29
CA LEU A 110 1.10 37.69 -4.05
C LEU A 110 1.83 37.15 -5.29
N ARG A 111 1.12 36.50 -6.23
CA ARG A 111 1.72 35.82 -7.39
C ARG A 111 2.60 36.74 -8.24
N LYS A 112 2.07 37.89 -8.68
CA LYS A 112 2.79 38.87 -9.52
C LYS A 112 4.08 39.37 -8.83
N LYS A 113 4.00 39.66 -7.52
CA LYS A 113 5.16 40.09 -6.70
C LYS A 113 6.20 38.99 -6.54
N TRP A 114 5.78 37.75 -6.35
CA TRP A 114 6.69 36.60 -6.24
C TRP A 114 7.39 36.30 -7.56
N VAL A 115 6.67 36.35 -8.69
CA VAL A 115 7.24 36.20 -10.04
C VAL A 115 8.29 37.29 -10.28
N MET A 116 7.94 38.57 -10.09
CA MET A 116 8.89 39.68 -10.26
C MET A 116 10.14 39.52 -9.38
N ARG A 117 9.98 39.10 -8.11
CA ARG A 117 11.11 38.81 -7.22
C ARG A 117 11.95 37.61 -7.67
N LYS A 118 11.35 36.60 -8.30
CA LYS A 118 12.05 35.43 -8.85
C LYS A 118 12.84 35.76 -10.12
N LEU A 119 12.35 36.70 -10.92
CA LEU A 119 12.97 37.18 -12.16
C LEU A 119 13.95 38.36 -11.95
N GLY A 120 14.19 38.78 -10.70
CA GLY A 120 15.18 39.83 -10.38
C GLY A 120 14.71 41.26 -10.63
N LEU A 121 13.40 41.50 -10.69
CA LEU A 121 12.78 42.82 -10.89
C LEU A 121 12.54 43.61 -9.57
N TYR A 122 13.12 43.16 -8.46
CA TYR A 122 13.00 43.73 -7.10
C TYR A 122 14.29 43.53 -6.28
#